data_AF-A0AAN7QL89-F1
#
_entry.id   AF-A0AAN7QL89-F1
#
_cell.length_a   1.000
_cell.length_b   1.000
_cell.length_c   1.000
_cell.angle_alpha   90.00
_cell.angle_beta   90.00
_cell.angle_gamma   90.00
#
_symmetry.space_group_name_H-M   'P 1'
#
loop_
_entity.id
_entity.type
_entity.pdbx_description
1 polymer ?
#
loop_
_entity_poly.entity_id
_entity_poly.type
_entity_poly.pdbx_seq_one_letter_code
_entity_poly.pdbx_strand_id
1 'polypeptide(L)'
;MNKLSFRRLFKYGSIAGLSTGLLISLRANDYDFNSIGILRLSRAVSTVYDIALVYRNKLYKSNLEGSQPDFEKIKSYCHEVAADKLLQLCCKNKGVYIKVGQHIGALDYLVPEEYVKTMKILHSHAPSSKLEDVYKVLREDFKTDPSKIFKEFDEKPLGTASLAQVHRNSVVPTELL
;
A
#
# COMPACT_ATOMS: atom_id res chain seq x y z
N MET A 1 -17.51 41.22 -19.15
CA MET A 1 -17.63 39.78 -18.80
C MET A 1 -18.31 39.67 -17.43
N ASN A 2 -19.52 39.10 -17.34
CA ASN A 2 -20.32 39.09 -16.10
C ASN A 2 -19.76 38.12 -15.05
N LYS A 3 -19.78 38.49 -13.76
CA LYS A 3 -19.30 37.66 -12.63
C LYS A 3 -19.87 36.23 -12.63
N LEU A 4 -21.11 36.06 -13.12
CA LEU A 4 -21.77 34.76 -13.21
C LEU A 4 -21.14 33.84 -14.28
N SER A 5 -20.71 34.41 -15.41
CA SER A 5 -20.02 33.69 -16.48
C SER A 5 -18.61 33.26 -16.04
N PHE A 6 -17.90 34.15 -15.33
CA PHE A 6 -16.56 33.84 -14.78
C PHE A 6 -16.60 32.68 -13.77
N ARG A 7 -17.58 32.65 -12.86
CA ARG A 7 -17.77 31.54 -11.90
C ARG A 7 -18.08 30.20 -12.58
N ARG A 8 -18.87 30.21 -13.66
CA ARG A 8 -19.17 29.01 -14.44
C ARG A 8 -17.94 28.52 -15.19
N LEU A 9 -17.23 29.42 -15.85
CA LEU A 9 -16.00 29.12 -16.58
C LEU A 9 -14.94 28.50 -15.65
N PHE A 10 -14.76 29.08 -14.45
CA PHE A 10 -13.82 28.54 -13.47
C PHE A 10 -14.25 27.15 -12.96
N LYS A 11 -15.54 26.94 -12.67
CA LYS A 11 -16.07 25.62 -12.27
C LYS A 11 -15.83 24.55 -13.33
N TYR A 12 -16.20 24.82 -14.59
CA TYR A 12 -16.03 23.84 -15.68
C TYR A 12 -14.56 23.63 -16.03
N GLY A 13 -13.73 24.69 -15.96
CA GLY A 13 -12.28 24.60 -16.12
C GLY A 13 -11.62 23.73 -15.05
N SER A 14 -12.01 23.86 -13.77
CA SER A 14 -11.53 23.00 -12.70
C SER A 14 -11.92 21.53 -12.91
N ILE A 15 -13.18 21.27 -13.30
CA ILE A 15 -13.67 19.91 -13.55
C ILE A 15 -12.93 19.27 -14.73
N ALA A 16 -12.77 20.01 -15.84
CA ALA A 16 -12.06 19.54 -17.03
C ALA A 16 -10.56 19.33 -16.77
N GLY A 17 -9.93 20.18 -15.97
CA GLY A 17 -8.54 20.03 -15.56
C GLY A 17 -8.33 18.79 -14.69
N LEU A 18 -9.22 18.55 -13.73
CA LEU A 18 -9.18 17.35 -12.88
C LEU A 18 -9.40 16.07 -13.66
N SER A 19 -10.36 16.04 -14.59
CA SER A 19 -10.61 14.86 -15.43
C SER A 19 -9.45 14.58 -16.39
N THR A 20 -8.90 15.62 -17.03
CA THR A 20 -7.76 15.49 -17.94
C THR A 20 -6.50 15.06 -17.18
N GLY A 21 -6.23 15.65 -16.01
CA GLY A 21 -5.12 15.26 -15.15
C GLY A 21 -5.22 13.80 -14.69
N LEU A 22 -6.43 13.34 -14.34
CA LEU A 22 -6.67 11.94 -14.00
C LEU A 22 -6.41 11.01 -15.19
N LEU A 23 -6.87 11.36 -16.40
CA LEU A 23 -6.62 10.56 -17.61
C LEU A 23 -5.14 10.48 -17.99
N ILE A 24 -4.42 11.60 -17.92
CA ILE A 24 -2.96 11.64 -18.18
C ILE A 24 -2.23 10.80 -17.12
N SER A 25 -2.59 10.94 -15.84
CA SER A 25 -2.01 10.14 -14.76
C SER A 25 -2.31 8.64 -14.92
N LEU A 26 -3.49 8.26 -15.40
CA LEU A 26 -3.85 6.87 -15.67
C LEU A 26 -3.02 6.30 -16.82
N ARG A 27 -2.84 7.08 -17.89
CA ARG A 27 -2.06 6.66 -19.07
C ARG A 27 -0.57 6.54 -18.76
N ALA A 28 0.00 7.47 -17.99
CA ALA A 28 1.40 7.45 -17.59
C ALA A 28 1.75 6.31 -16.62
N ASN A 29 0.75 5.72 -15.98
CA ASN A 29 0.90 4.70 -14.96
C ASN A 29 0.29 3.35 -15.41
N ASP A 30 0.19 3.14 -16.73
CA ASP A 30 -0.35 1.93 -17.39
C ASP A 30 -1.63 1.37 -16.75
N TYR A 31 -2.53 2.27 -16.36
CA TYR A 31 -3.81 1.93 -15.74
C TYR A 31 -3.70 1.07 -14.45
N ASP A 32 -2.53 1.00 -13.79
CA ASP A 32 -2.47 0.44 -12.43
C ASP A 32 -3.14 1.40 -11.45
N PHE A 33 -4.43 1.20 -11.23
CA PHE A 33 -5.22 1.99 -10.30
C PHE A 33 -4.63 1.95 -8.87
N ASN A 34 -3.83 0.94 -8.50
CA ASN A 34 -3.26 0.84 -7.16
C ASN A 34 -2.08 1.79 -6.92
N SER A 35 -1.47 2.33 -7.97
CA SER A 35 -0.36 3.29 -7.88
C SER A 35 -0.79 4.75 -7.95
N ILE A 36 -2.07 5.02 -8.23
CA ILE A 36 -2.64 6.37 -8.17
C ILE A 36 -2.62 6.86 -6.71
N GLY A 37 -1.85 7.92 -6.44
CA GLY A 37 -1.69 8.48 -5.10
C GLY A 37 -3.00 8.82 -4.41
N ILE A 38 -4.01 9.28 -5.16
CA ILE A 38 -5.36 9.57 -4.66
C ILE A 38 -6.04 8.32 -4.09
N LEU A 39 -5.91 7.16 -4.74
CA LEU A 39 -6.52 5.91 -4.27
C LEU A 39 -5.80 5.35 -3.05
N ARG A 40 -4.47 5.51 -2.97
CA ARG A 40 -3.70 5.16 -1.77
C ARG A 40 -4.11 6.02 -0.58
N LEU A 41 -4.27 7.32 -0.82
CA LEU A 41 -4.70 8.28 0.19
C LEU A 41 -6.14 8.02 0.66
N SER A 42 -7.06 7.76 -0.27
CA SER A 42 -8.46 7.48 0.09
C SER A 42 -8.60 6.22 0.95
N ARG A 43 -7.85 5.15 0.63
CA ARG A 43 -7.76 3.94 1.46
C ARG A 43 -7.21 4.24 2.85
N ALA A 44 -6.17 5.08 2.94
CA ALA A 44 -5.59 5.47 4.21
C ALA A 44 -6.58 6.26 5.08
N VAL A 45 -7.25 7.27 4.50
CA VAL A 45 -8.28 8.05 5.19
C VAL A 45 -9.43 7.16 5.68
N SER A 46 -9.94 6.27 4.82
CA SER A 46 -10.99 5.32 5.19
C SER A 46 -10.56 4.40 6.32
N THR A 47 -9.32 3.90 6.30
CA THR A 47 -8.79 3.01 7.34
C THR A 47 -8.66 3.73 8.67
N VAL A 48 -8.12 4.96 8.67
CA VAL A 48 -8.03 5.78 9.89
C VAL A 48 -9.41 6.10 10.46
N TYR A 49 -10.38 6.41 9.58
CA TYR A 49 -11.75 6.64 10.00
C TYR A 49 -12.37 5.39 10.65
N ASP A 50 -12.22 4.22 10.04
CA ASP A 50 -12.66 2.95 10.61
C ASP A 50 -12.05 2.68 11.98
N ILE A 51 -10.74 2.90 12.13
CA ILE A 51 -10.04 2.73 13.41
C ILE A 51 -10.63 3.70 14.44
N ALA A 52 -10.80 4.97 14.09
CA ALA A 52 -11.41 5.95 15.00
C ALA A 52 -12.83 5.53 15.43
N LEU A 53 -13.62 4.96 14.54
CA LEU A 53 -14.93 4.40 14.87
C LEU A 53 -14.85 3.23 15.85
N VAL A 54 -13.86 2.34 15.71
CA VAL A 54 -13.64 1.23 16.64
C VAL A 54 -13.37 1.77 18.05
N TYR A 55 -12.39 2.67 18.21
CA TYR A 55 -12.09 3.25 19.53
C TYR A 55 -13.28 4.01 20.10
N ARG A 56 -13.94 4.84 19.28
CA ARG A 56 -15.11 5.59 19.73
C ARG A 56 -16.21 4.68 20.24
N ASN A 57 -16.53 3.62 19.50
CA ASN A 57 -17.66 2.76 19.82
C ASN A 57 -17.36 1.75 20.94
N LYS A 58 -16.12 1.26 21.04
CA LYS A 58 -15.73 0.21 21.99
C LYS A 58 -15.13 0.77 23.28
N LEU A 59 -14.26 1.78 23.19
CA LEU A 59 -13.52 2.31 24.33
C LEU A 59 -14.13 3.59 24.89
N TYR A 60 -14.34 4.62 24.06
CA TYR A 60 -14.77 5.92 24.61
C TYR A 60 -16.26 6.02 24.94
N LYS A 61 -17.10 5.15 24.37
CA LYS A 61 -18.54 5.07 24.70
C LYS A 61 -18.86 4.17 25.88
N SER A 62 -17.92 3.38 26.38
CA SER A 62 -18.19 2.39 27.42
C SER A 62 -18.26 2.99 28.84
N ASN A 63 -18.05 4.30 29.01
CA ASN A 63 -18.01 5.01 30.31
C ASN A 63 -17.04 4.38 31.34
N LEU A 64 -16.06 3.61 30.87
CA LEU A 64 -15.07 2.96 31.72
C LEU A 64 -13.98 3.96 32.10
N GLU A 65 -13.61 3.98 33.38
CA GLU A 65 -12.46 4.74 33.86
C GLU A 65 -11.15 4.04 33.53
N GLY A 66 -10.10 4.82 33.26
CA GLY A 66 -8.79 4.31 32.82
C GLY A 66 -8.10 3.34 33.79
N SER A 67 -8.49 3.34 35.07
CA SER A 67 -7.93 2.45 36.09
C SER A 67 -8.63 1.10 36.20
N GLN A 68 -9.74 0.88 35.47
CA GLN A 68 -10.48 -0.38 35.53
C GLN A 68 -9.79 -1.45 34.66
N PRO A 69 -9.65 -2.70 35.15
CA PRO A 69 -9.08 -3.80 34.36
C PRO A 69 -9.78 -4.02 33.02
N ASP A 70 -11.08 -3.74 32.93
CA ASP A 70 -11.86 -3.88 31.71
C ASP A 70 -11.57 -2.76 30.69
N PHE A 71 -11.13 -1.57 31.15
CA PHE A 71 -10.69 -0.49 30.25
C PHE A 71 -9.44 -0.91 29.48
N GLU A 72 -8.41 -1.40 30.18
CA GLU A 72 -7.16 -1.81 29.53
C GLU A 72 -7.37 -3.02 28.61
N LYS A 73 -8.25 -3.98 28.96
CA LYS A 73 -8.62 -5.08 28.05
C LYS A 73 -9.28 -4.58 26.76
N ILE A 74 -10.25 -3.68 26.86
CA ILE A 74 -10.94 -3.14 25.67
C ILE A 74 -10.00 -2.29 24.83
N LYS A 75 -9.10 -1.55 25.48
CA LYS A 75 -8.07 -0.75 24.81
C LYS A 75 -7.10 -1.63 24.04
N SER A 76 -6.59 -2.70 24.66
CA SER A 76 -5.76 -3.72 24.00
C SER A 76 -6.48 -4.35 22.79
N TYR A 77 -7.75 -4.75 22.95
CA TYR A 77 -8.57 -5.21 21.83
C TYR A 77 -8.68 -4.18 20.69
N CYS A 78 -8.83 -2.89 21.02
CA CYS A 78 -8.88 -1.84 20.00
C CYS A 78 -7.52 -1.64 19.32
N HIS A 79 -6.40 -1.78 20.04
CA HIS A 79 -5.05 -1.78 19.48
C HIS A 79 -4.87 -2.93 18.49
N GLU A 80 -5.28 -4.15 18.84
CA GLU A 80 -5.20 -5.33 17.96
C GLU A 80 -5.99 -5.15 16.67
N VAL A 81 -7.27 -4.76 16.78
CA VAL A 81 -8.12 -4.50 15.60
C VAL A 81 -7.55 -3.39 14.72
N ALA A 82 -6.99 -2.34 15.33
CA ALA A 82 -6.39 -1.24 14.60
C ALA A 82 -5.08 -1.65 13.91
N ALA A 83 -4.25 -2.44 14.57
CA ALA A 83 -3.01 -2.98 14.02
C ALA A 83 -3.29 -3.83 12.77
N ASP A 84 -4.30 -4.71 12.83
CA ASP A 84 -4.72 -5.55 11.70
C ASP A 84 -5.23 -4.71 10.52
N LYS A 85 -6.04 -3.69 10.78
CA LYS A 85 -6.50 -2.75 9.75
C LYS A 85 -5.34 -2.01 9.09
N LEU A 86 -4.36 -1.55 9.87
CA LEU A 86 -3.17 -0.90 9.33
C LEU A 86 -2.30 -1.87 8.52
N LEU A 87 -2.16 -3.13 8.96
CA LEU A 87 -1.43 -4.15 8.21
C LEU A 87 -2.07 -4.38 6.82
N GLN A 88 -3.40 -4.52 6.78
CA GLN A 88 -4.14 -4.65 5.52
C GLN A 88 -3.94 -3.44 4.60
N LEU A 89 -3.98 -2.22 5.16
CA LEU A 89 -3.68 -0.99 4.42
C LEU A 89 -2.25 -1.02 3.85
N CYS A 90 -1.26 -1.44 4.66
CA CYS A 90 0.12 -1.53 4.23
C CYS A 90 0.30 -2.52 3.07
N CYS A 91 -0.28 -3.71 3.19
CA CYS A 91 -0.28 -4.72 2.14
C CYS A 91 -0.96 -4.24 0.85
N LYS A 92 -2.08 -3.51 0.98
CA LYS A 92 -2.86 -3.03 -0.17
C LYS A 92 -2.20 -1.87 -0.90
N ASN A 93 -1.50 -0.97 -0.18
CA ASN A 93 -0.83 0.17 -0.78
C ASN A 93 0.62 -0.13 -1.21
N LYS A 94 1.25 -1.16 -0.63
CA LYS A 94 2.63 -1.61 -0.91
C LYS A 94 3.67 -0.47 -0.73
N GLY A 95 4.91 -0.72 -1.13
CA GLY A 95 5.96 0.31 -1.21
C GLY A 95 6.26 0.98 0.13
N VAL A 96 6.17 2.31 0.18
CA VAL A 96 6.43 3.10 1.39
C VAL A 96 5.56 2.66 2.56
N TYR A 97 4.34 2.20 2.34
CA TYR A 97 3.49 1.72 3.43
C TYR A 97 4.04 0.43 4.05
N ILE A 98 4.67 -0.45 3.27
CA ILE A 98 5.36 -1.64 3.82
C ILE A 98 6.53 -1.19 4.69
N LYS A 99 7.29 -0.17 4.26
CA LYS A 99 8.39 0.38 5.08
C LYS A 99 7.90 0.98 6.40
N VAL A 100 6.77 1.70 6.37
CA VAL A 100 6.14 2.22 7.60
C VAL A 100 5.75 1.08 8.52
N GLY A 101 5.10 0.03 8.00
CA GLY A 101 4.78 -1.16 8.78
C GLY A 101 6.01 -1.85 9.36
N GLN A 102 7.07 -2.04 8.57
CA GLN A 102 8.37 -2.57 9.03
C GLN A 102 8.99 -1.67 10.12
N HIS A 103 8.85 -0.35 9.99
CA HIS A 103 9.34 0.54 11.03
C HIS A 103 8.56 0.34 12.33
N ILE A 104 7.22 0.30 12.27
CA ILE A 104 6.36 0.02 13.44
C ILE A 104 6.69 -1.35 14.07
N GLY A 105 6.93 -2.38 13.27
CA GLY A 105 7.30 -3.73 13.72
C GLY A 105 8.67 -3.80 14.43
N ALA A 106 9.48 -2.75 14.35
CA ALA A 106 10.77 -2.62 15.01
C ALA A 106 10.76 -1.66 16.22
N LEU A 107 9.63 -1.03 16.54
CA LEU A 107 9.49 -0.08 17.64
C LEU A 107 9.02 -0.76 18.94
N ASP A 108 9.69 -1.86 19.32
CA ASP A 108 9.43 -2.53 20.61
C ASP A 108 9.48 -1.50 21.76
N TYR A 109 8.56 -1.60 22.72
CA TYR A 109 8.39 -0.70 23.87
C TYR A 109 7.98 0.76 23.60
N LEU A 110 7.98 1.23 22.34
CA LEU A 110 7.57 2.61 22.01
C LEU A 110 6.09 2.72 21.60
N VAL A 111 5.56 1.68 20.96
CA VAL A 111 4.16 1.60 20.54
C VAL A 111 3.48 0.41 21.24
N PRO A 112 2.13 0.37 21.31
CA PRO A 112 1.45 -0.77 21.92
C PRO A 112 1.86 -2.09 21.25
N GLU A 113 2.03 -3.13 22.06
CA GLU A 113 2.64 -4.40 21.63
C GLU A 113 1.88 -5.06 20.48
N GLU A 114 0.57 -4.84 20.39
CA GLU A 114 -0.29 -5.37 19.35
C GLU A 114 0.14 -4.85 17.97
N TYR A 115 0.51 -3.57 17.86
CA TYR A 115 1.02 -3.00 16.60
C TYR A 115 2.35 -3.62 16.20
N VAL A 116 3.26 -3.79 17.16
CA VAL A 116 4.57 -4.38 16.89
C VAL A 116 4.42 -5.83 16.44
N LYS A 117 3.65 -6.63 17.19
CA LYS A 117 3.40 -8.05 16.91
C LYS A 117 2.76 -8.25 15.55
N THR A 118 1.72 -7.48 15.22
CA THR A 118 1.02 -7.60 13.93
C THR A 118 1.90 -7.17 12.77
N MET A 119 2.70 -6.10 12.92
CA MET A 119 3.52 -5.58 11.82
C MET A 119 4.80 -6.38 11.56
N LYS A 120 5.28 -7.17 12.52
CA LYS A 120 6.50 -8.00 12.39
C LYS A 120 6.49 -8.90 11.15
N ILE A 121 5.31 -9.36 10.71
CA ILE A 121 5.15 -10.17 9.49
C ILE A 121 5.69 -9.47 8.23
N LEU A 122 5.66 -8.14 8.17
CA LEU A 122 6.09 -7.37 7.01
C LEU A 122 7.61 -7.36 6.78
N HIS A 123 8.41 -7.80 7.76
CA HIS A 123 9.85 -7.93 7.58
C HIS A 123 10.23 -9.15 6.73
N SER A 124 9.47 -10.24 6.84
CA SER A 124 9.76 -11.52 6.17
C SER A 124 8.77 -11.84 5.05
N HIS A 125 7.54 -11.32 5.11
CA HIS A 125 6.46 -11.65 4.20
C HIS A 125 5.80 -10.38 3.64
N ALA A 126 6.56 -9.58 2.90
CA ALA A 126 6.01 -8.49 2.11
C ALA A 126 5.22 -9.04 0.89
N PRO A 127 4.15 -8.38 0.45
CA PRO A 127 3.33 -8.84 -0.67
C PRO A 127 4.08 -8.75 -2.00
N SER A 128 4.08 -9.83 -2.79
CA SER A 128 4.70 -9.88 -4.10
C SER A 128 3.89 -9.13 -5.17
N SER A 129 4.58 -8.69 -6.22
CA SER A 129 4.00 -8.22 -7.47
C SER A 129 3.61 -9.39 -8.36
N LYS A 130 2.65 -9.16 -9.26
CA LYS A 130 2.24 -10.19 -10.21
C LYS A 130 3.34 -10.42 -11.24
N LEU A 131 3.39 -11.63 -11.81
CA LEU A 131 4.42 -11.99 -12.78
C LEU A 131 4.37 -11.08 -14.02
N GLU A 132 3.19 -10.63 -14.42
CA GLU A 132 3.03 -9.73 -15.57
C GLU A 132 3.72 -8.39 -15.35
N ASP A 133 3.65 -7.85 -14.12
CA ASP A 133 4.31 -6.61 -13.73
C ASP A 133 5.84 -6.80 -13.73
N VAL A 134 6.32 -7.95 -13.25
CA VAL A 134 7.75 -8.31 -13.29
C VAL A 134 8.25 -8.38 -14.73
N TYR A 135 7.54 -9.11 -15.60
CA TYR A 135 7.93 -9.26 -17.00
C TYR A 135 7.86 -7.94 -17.76
N LYS A 136 6.94 -7.06 -17.39
CA LYS A 136 6.87 -5.71 -17.93
C LYS A 136 8.13 -4.92 -17.59
N VAL A 137 8.54 -4.88 -16.32
CA VAL A 137 9.79 -4.21 -15.90
C VAL A 137 11.00 -4.81 -16.61
N LEU A 138 11.09 -6.14 -16.70
CA LEU A 138 12.19 -6.80 -17.42
C LEU A 138 12.24 -6.40 -18.91
N ARG A 139 11.09 -6.33 -19.60
CA ARG A 139 11.03 -5.85 -20.99
C ARG A 139 11.46 -4.39 -21.12
N GLU A 140 11.05 -3.56 -20.17
CA GLU A 140 11.40 -2.14 -20.15
C GLU A 140 12.90 -1.93 -19.92
N ASP A 141 13.51 -2.69 -19.02
CA ASP A 141 14.93 -2.55 -18.67
C ASP A 141 15.83 -3.17 -19.74
N PHE A 142 15.53 -4.38 -20.21
CA PHE A 142 16.36 -5.12 -21.17
C PHE A 142 16.02 -4.84 -22.63
N LYS A 143 14.93 -4.12 -22.93
CA LYS A 143 14.45 -3.83 -24.29
C LYS A 143 14.25 -5.10 -25.15
N THR A 144 14.00 -6.24 -24.51
CA THR A 144 13.81 -7.54 -25.15
C THR A 144 12.89 -8.39 -24.29
N ASP A 145 12.27 -9.40 -24.91
CA ASP A 145 11.41 -10.33 -24.18
C ASP A 145 12.23 -11.20 -23.19
N PRO A 146 11.79 -11.36 -21.93
CA PRO A 146 12.48 -12.19 -20.94
C PRO A 146 12.77 -13.61 -21.41
N SER A 147 11.92 -14.20 -22.26
CA SER A 147 12.12 -15.55 -22.81
C SER A 147 13.36 -15.69 -23.69
N LYS A 148 13.91 -14.58 -24.21
CA LYS A 148 15.15 -14.57 -24.99
C LYS A 148 16.40 -14.41 -24.12
N ILE A 149 16.23 -13.97 -22.88
CA ILE A 149 17.31 -13.69 -21.93
C ILE A 149 17.48 -14.87 -20.99
N PHE A 150 16.36 -15.37 -20.47
CA PHE A 150 16.33 -16.43 -19.48
C PHE A 150 15.92 -17.75 -20.13
N LYS A 151 16.74 -18.78 -19.92
CA LYS A 151 16.41 -20.17 -20.26
C LYS A 151 15.35 -20.71 -19.31
N GLU A 152 15.46 -20.38 -18.02
CA GLU A 152 14.47 -20.71 -17.00
C GLU A 152 14.23 -19.49 -16.12
N PHE A 153 12.98 -19.26 -15.75
CA PHE A 153 12.58 -18.20 -14.83
C PHE A 153 11.55 -18.74 -13.85
N ASP A 154 11.87 -18.74 -12.55
CA ASP A 154 10.94 -19.14 -11.51
C ASP A 154 9.92 -18.03 -11.28
N GLU A 155 8.66 -18.32 -11.60
CA GLU A 155 7.55 -17.38 -11.45
C GLU A 155 7.33 -17.00 -9.98
N LYS A 156 7.67 -17.90 -9.04
CA LYS A 156 7.56 -17.62 -7.62
C LYS A 156 8.82 -16.89 -7.14
N PRO A 157 8.67 -15.75 -6.44
CA PRO A 157 9.83 -15.09 -5.86
C PRO A 157 10.43 -15.94 -4.75
N LEU A 158 11.76 -16.00 -4.70
CA LEU A 158 12.53 -16.53 -3.57
C LEU A 158 12.33 -15.68 -2.31
N GLY A 159 12.10 -14.38 -2.49
CA GLY A 159 11.87 -13.44 -1.40
C GLY A 159 11.30 -12.12 -1.90
N THR A 160 10.54 -11.46 -1.04
CA THR A 160 9.94 -10.14 -1.32
C THR A 160 10.34 -9.15 -0.22
N ALA A 161 10.78 -7.96 -0.63
CA ALA A 161 11.09 -6.83 0.22
C ALA A 161 10.13 -5.66 -0.07
N SER A 162 10.27 -4.55 0.67
CA SER A 162 9.34 -3.42 0.57
C SER A 162 9.29 -2.73 -0.80
N LEU A 163 10.34 -2.83 -1.62
CA LEU A 163 10.44 -2.21 -2.95
C LEU A 163 10.88 -3.16 -4.06
N ALA A 164 11.21 -4.41 -3.76
CA ALA A 164 11.80 -5.34 -4.71
C ALA A 164 11.42 -6.77 -4.38
N GLN A 165 11.54 -7.67 -5.36
CA GLN A 165 11.42 -9.10 -5.18
C GLN A 165 12.52 -9.81 -5.95
N VAL A 166 12.91 -10.98 -5.47
CA VAL A 166 14.03 -11.76 -6.01
C VAL A 166 13.48 -13.05 -6.61
N HIS A 167 13.86 -13.35 -7.85
CA HIS A 167 13.48 -14.58 -8.56
C HIS A 167 14.71 -15.41 -8.90
N ARG A 168 14.56 -16.73 -8.89
CA ARG A 168 15.58 -17.64 -9.43
C ARG A 168 15.44 -17.67 -10.95
N ASN A 169 16.56 -17.62 -11.66
CA ASN A 169 16.59 -17.76 -13.12
C ASN A 169 17.92 -18.35 -13.60
N SER A 170 17.93 -18.83 -14.84
CA SER A 170 19.13 -19.18 -15.59
C SER A 170 19.13 -18.45 -16.93
N VAL A 171 20.28 -17.99 -17.40
CA VAL A 171 20.42 -17.21 -18.64
C VAL A 171 20.74 -18.09 -19.83
N VAL A 172 20.36 -17.65 -21.03
CA VAL A 172 20.80 -18.28 -22.29
C VAL A 172 22.29 -17.98 -22.48
N PRO A 173 23.16 -18.99 -22.74
CA PRO A 173 24.58 -18.76 -22.97
C PRO A 173 24.83 -17.82 -24.16
N THR A 174 25.75 -16.88 -23.99
CA THR A 174 26.07 -15.83 -24.97
C THR A 174 26.64 -16.38 -26.29
N GLU A 175 27.10 -17.63 -26.32
CA GLU A 175 27.69 -18.27 -27.51
C GLU A 175 26.66 -18.73 -28.58
N LEU A 176 25.36 -18.47 -28.37
CA LEU A 176 24.27 -18.85 -29.28
C LEU A 176 23.47 -17.65 -29.85
N LEU A 177 23.97 -16.41 -29.68
CA LEU A 177 23.43 -15.18 -30.26
C LEU A 177 24.45 -14.53 -31.19
#